data_AF-A0A7S6M5T4-F1
#
_entry.id   AF-A0A7S6M5T4-F1
#
_cell.length_a   1.000
_cell.length_b   1.000
_cell.length_c   1.000
_cell.angle_alpha   90.00
_cell.angle_beta   90.00
_cell.angle_gamma   90.00
#
_symmetry.space_group_name_H-M   'P 1'
#
loop_
_entity.id
_entity.type
_entity.pdbx_description
1 polymer ?
#
loop_
_entity_poly.entity_id
_entity_poly.type
_entity_poly.pdbx_seq_one_letter_code
_entity_poly.pdbx_strand_id
1 'polypeptide(L)'
;MSLRAIGIAVCAWAVLLSTPPVSSHAQSRPATLSSDDRSYLERVALGSARSQLADSVMALPLGDGLSVGAWAGRSVERDRALRQWLRSRPAVGPLRVYSDSTAEQDVRVEPGELAGFLTGLSGGGDADPPNFPIAARRWSVLWLTGEAALSQRGGPQSPAGWEDISFEGVQVARRAAQADAVRWLLERAGRLKVTNTRALAEFLQADPAIDAAVTNALLEQARFEFELAADQVAVVTAQIAAPALVRILQQVFDEHGHRSDFRSADFREMAAVTPDTALREQGMAAAPPRYRLTPEFRLIELDVPEWAGRTLRAEVRTPLDGAADDAALRSAAIDELTQRVSELPVSAEVSVGRLLASRPELKDDVIVFLHGVRLVSVTRGSGDAPSRAIAELPLRRLWQVVRRGIPTIEADPPESPSATRPALPPRLDRRPTDTQPTRPTAANSETRP
;
A
#
# COMPACT_ATOMS: atom_id res chain seq x y z
N MET A 1 -14.86 -74.20 7.18
CA MET A 1 -15.39 -73.89 8.53
C MET A 1 -14.24 -73.96 9.53
N SER A 2 -14.10 -72.93 10.36
CA SER A 2 -13.21 -72.81 11.53
C SER A 2 -11.70 -72.57 11.25
N LEU A 3 -11.34 -71.29 11.18
CA LEU A 3 -9.98 -70.78 11.40
C LEU A 3 -9.95 -70.17 12.80
N ARG A 4 -9.13 -70.74 13.68
CA ARG A 4 -8.82 -70.22 15.03
C ARG A 4 -7.35 -69.76 15.06
N ALA A 5 -7.17 -68.63 15.73
CA ALA A 5 -6.00 -68.22 16.53
C ALA A 5 -4.68 -67.88 15.82
N ILE A 6 -4.37 -66.58 15.78
CA ILE A 6 -3.02 -66.06 16.08
C ILE A 6 -3.20 -64.83 16.98
N GLY A 7 -2.82 -64.97 18.25
CA GLY A 7 -2.67 -63.86 19.19
C GLY A 7 -1.25 -63.31 19.10
N ILE A 8 -1.12 -62.01 18.86
CA ILE A 8 0.16 -61.29 18.93
C ILE A 8 0.14 -60.46 20.20
N ALA A 9 1.00 -60.84 21.14
CA ALA A 9 1.29 -60.09 22.36
C ALA A 9 2.20 -58.91 22.02
N VAL A 10 1.70 -57.68 22.21
CA VAL A 10 2.51 -56.46 22.15
C VAL A 10 3.02 -56.18 23.56
N CYS A 11 4.31 -56.41 23.78
CA CYS A 11 4.99 -56.08 25.01
C CYS A 11 5.19 -54.56 25.11
N ALA A 12 4.62 -53.98 26.16
CA ALA A 12 4.83 -52.60 26.57
C ALA A 12 6.24 -52.41 27.13
N TRP A 13 7.03 -51.56 26.50
CA TRP A 13 8.26 -50.99 27.07
C TRP A 13 7.94 -49.60 27.63
N ALA A 14 7.81 -49.53 28.95
CA ALA A 14 7.73 -48.28 29.69
C ALA A 14 9.16 -47.82 30.02
N VAL A 15 9.69 -46.89 29.23
CA VAL A 15 10.90 -46.14 29.57
C VAL A 15 10.46 -44.83 30.23
N LEU A 16 10.61 -44.77 31.55
CA LEU A 16 10.41 -43.58 32.38
C LEU A 16 11.58 -42.60 32.16
N LEU A 17 11.47 -41.72 31.16
CA LEU A 17 12.26 -40.49 31.11
C LEU A 17 11.53 -39.43 31.93
N SER A 18 12.06 -39.15 33.12
CA SER A 18 11.65 -38.03 33.96
C SER A 18 12.14 -36.74 33.30
N THR A 19 11.30 -36.12 32.47
CA THR A 19 11.53 -34.76 31.98
C THR A 19 11.26 -33.77 33.11
N PRO A 20 12.12 -32.76 33.32
CA PRO A 20 11.82 -31.71 34.29
C PRO A 20 10.50 -31.02 33.93
N PRO A 21 9.72 -30.54 34.92
CA PRO A 21 8.48 -29.82 34.64
C PRO A 21 8.84 -28.57 33.85
N VAL A 22 8.58 -28.60 32.54
CA VAL A 22 8.61 -27.43 31.68
C VAL A 22 7.70 -26.42 32.35
N SER A 23 8.29 -25.31 32.80
CA SER A 23 7.53 -24.21 33.39
C SER A 23 6.52 -23.75 32.34
N SER A 24 5.29 -24.20 32.51
CA SER A 24 4.14 -23.75 31.76
C SER A 24 4.01 -22.26 32.09
N HIS A 25 4.59 -21.42 31.24
CA HIS A 25 4.16 -20.04 31.15
C HIS A 25 2.66 -20.13 30.86
N ALA A 26 1.85 -19.90 31.90
CA ALA A 26 0.40 -19.84 31.79
C ALA A 26 0.09 -18.76 30.76
N GLN A 27 -0.13 -19.20 29.51
CA GLN A 27 -0.48 -18.33 28.40
C GLN A 27 -1.78 -17.65 28.81
N SER A 28 -1.66 -16.39 29.21
CA SER A 28 -2.80 -15.56 29.58
C SER A 28 -3.72 -15.56 28.38
N ARG A 29 -5.00 -15.91 28.60
CA ARG A 29 -6.02 -15.81 27.54
C ARG A 29 -5.85 -14.46 26.85
N PRO A 30 -5.87 -14.41 25.50
CA PRO A 30 -5.71 -13.16 24.79
C PRO A 30 -6.76 -12.19 25.32
N ALA A 31 -6.30 -11.05 25.83
CA ALA A 31 -7.19 -10.00 26.28
C ALA A 31 -8.16 -9.69 25.13
N THR A 32 -9.45 -9.68 25.41
CA THR A 32 -10.46 -9.25 24.43
C THR A 32 -10.06 -7.86 23.95
N LEU A 33 -9.78 -7.73 22.66
CA LEU A 33 -9.36 -6.47 22.05
C LEU A 33 -10.41 -5.39 22.32
N SER A 34 -9.94 -4.19 22.68
CA SER A 34 -10.83 -3.05 22.85
C SER A 34 -11.44 -2.64 21.50
N SER A 35 -12.58 -1.93 21.55
CA SER A 35 -13.19 -1.36 20.34
C SER A 35 -12.24 -0.41 19.60
N ASP A 36 -11.41 0.32 20.35
CA ASP A 36 -10.43 1.25 19.81
C ASP A 36 -9.28 0.53 19.09
N ASP A 37 -8.78 -0.56 19.69
CA ASP A 37 -7.74 -1.40 19.09
C ASP A 37 -8.24 -2.04 17.79
N ARG A 38 -9.48 -2.53 17.79
CA ARG A 38 -10.10 -3.09 16.58
C ARG A 38 -10.25 -2.04 15.48
N SER A 39 -10.72 -0.84 15.83
CA SER A 39 -10.86 0.28 14.88
C SER A 39 -9.50 0.73 14.33
N TYR A 40 -8.46 0.72 15.16
CA TYR A 40 -7.09 0.99 14.74
C TYR A 40 -6.61 -0.05 13.73
N LEU A 41 -6.69 -1.35 14.08
CA LEU A 41 -6.29 -2.46 13.22
C LEU A 41 -7.02 -2.43 11.87
N GLU A 42 -8.32 -2.15 11.86
CA GLU A 42 -9.11 -2.05 10.64
C GLU A 42 -8.59 -0.95 9.71
N ARG A 43 -8.38 0.25 10.25
CA ARG A 43 -7.89 1.39 9.46
C ARG A 43 -6.50 1.13 8.88
N VAL A 44 -5.58 0.58 9.67
CA VAL A 44 -4.20 0.31 9.24
C VAL A 44 -4.17 -0.82 8.21
N ALA A 45 -4.87 -1.93 8.46
CA ALA A 45 -4.93 -3.05 7.53
C ALA A 45 -5.57 -2.61 6.20
N LEU A 46 -6.68 -1.86 6.24
CA LEU A 46 -7.32 -1.34 5.03
C LEU A 46 -6.42 -0.34 4.29
N GLY A 47 -5.73 0.54 5.03
CA GLY A 47 -4.75 1.48 4.48
C GLY A 47 -3.63 0.76 3.73
N SER A 48 -2.98 -0.20 4.38
CA SER A 48 -1.95 -1.05 3.77
C SER A 48 -2.46 -1.77 2.53
N ALA A 49 -3.68 -2.33 2.57
CA ALA A 49 -4.27 -3.05 1.44
C ALA A 49 -4.44 -2.12 0.22
N ARG A 50 -4.90 -0.89 0.46
CA ARG A 50 -5.08 0.15 -0.58
C ARG A 50 -3.74 0.65 -1.13
N SER A 51 -2.72 0.82 -0.30
CA SER A 51 -1.38 1.21 -0.78
C SER A 51 -0.78 0.12 -1.69
N GLN A 52 -0.85 -1.15 -1.29
CA GLN A 52 -0.39 -2.27 -2.13
C GLN A 52 -1.21 -2.38 -3.43
N LEU A 53 -2.52 -2.13 -3.37
CA LEU A 53 -3.38 -2.09 -4.54
C LEU A 53 -2.95 -0.96 -5.49
N ALA A 54 -2.64 0.22 -4.96
CA ALA A 54 -2.18 1.34 -5.78
C ALA A 54 -0.88 1.01 -6.49
N ASP A 55 0.12 0.47 -5.79
CA ASP A 55 1.39 0.05 -6.40
C ASP A 55 1.16 -1.00 -7.50
N SER A 56 0.31 -1.98 -7.23
CA SER A 56 -0.03 -3.04 -8.20
C SER A 56 -0.73 -2.48 -9.44
N VAL A 57 -1.68 -1.55 -9.27
CA VAL A 57 -2.40 -0.91 -10.38
C VAL A 57 -1.45 -0.05 -11.20
N MET A 58 -0.58 0.75 -10.57
CA MET A 58 0.36 1.62 -11.27
C MET A 58 1.39 0.83 -12.10
N ALA A 59 1.68 -0.41 -11.70
CA ALA A 59 2.56 -1.32 -12.43
C ALA A 59 1.88 -2.06 -13.60
N LEU A 60 0.54 -2.02 -13.72
CA LEU A 60 -0.16 -2.76 -14.76
C LEU A 60 0.23 -2.28 -16.17
N PRO A 61 0.49 -3.20 -17.11
CA PRO A 61 0.87 -2.84 -18.47
C PRO A 61 -0.35 -2.40 -19.29
N LEU A 62 -0.21 -1.30 -20.03
CA LEU A 62 -1.19 -0.82 -21.01
C LEU A 62 -0.85 -1.29 -22.43
N GLY A 63 0.43 -1.47 -22.75
CA GLY A 63 0.95 -1.80 -24.08
C GLY A 63 2.27 -1.06 -24.34
N ASP A 64 3.11 -1.53 -25.27
CA ASP A 64 4.32 -0.83 -25.72
C ASP A 64 5.27 -0.33 -24.60
N GLY A 65 5.36 -1.09 -23.49
CA GLY A 65 6.16 -0.72 -22.32
C GLY A 65 5.57 0.40 -21.45
N LEU A 66 4.40 0.93 -21.80
CA LEU A 66 3.66 1.89 -21.01
C LEU A 66 2.89 1.19 -19.88
N SER A 67 3.07 1.65 -18.64
CA SER A 67 2.27 1.23 -17.49
C SER A 67 1.13 2.22 -17.20
N VAL A 68 0.13 1.80 -16.44
CA VAL A 68 -0.93 2.67 -15.94
C VAL A 68 -0.34 3.88 -15.21
N GLY A 69 0.67 3.68 -14.37
CA GLY A 69 1.32 4.77 -13.64
C GLY A 69 2.07 5.74 -14.54
N ALA A 70 2.78 5.26 -15.56
CA ALA A 70 3.47 6.10 -16.52
C ALA A 70 2.50 6.90 -17.40
N TRP A 71 1.35 6.32 -17.77
CA TRP A 71 0.28 7.03 -18.47
C TRP A 71 -0.40 8.07 -17.58
N ALA A 72 -0.81 7.69 -16.36
CA ALA A 72 -1.48 8.58 -15.43
C ALA A 72 -0.57 9.76 -15.04
N GLY A 73 0.72 9.52 -14.85
CA GLY A 73 1.72 10.56 -14.54
C GLY A 73 1.95 11.62 -15.63
N ARG A 74 1.37 11.47 -16.83
CA ARG A 74 1.38 12.51 -17.87
C ARG A 74 0.46 13.68 -17.57
N SER A 75 -0.52 13.49 -16.68
CA SER A 75 -1.44 14.53 -16.23
C SER A 75 -1.65 14.41 -14.73
N VAL A 76 -1.40 15.49 -14.03
CA VAL A 76 -1.53 15.54 -12.57
C VAL A 76 -2.97 15.24 -12.14
N GLU A 77 -3.95 15.75 -12.91
CA GLU A 77 -5.39 15.49 -12.75
C GLU A 77 -5.67 13.97 -12.77
N ARG A 78 -5.09 13.25 -13.73
CA ARG A 78 -5.32 11.81 -13.92
C ARG A 78 -4.68 10.99 -12.83
N ASP A 79 -3.40 11.22 -12.52
CA ASP A 79 -2.71 10.53 -11.42
C ASP A 79 -3.47 10.73 -10.11
N ARG A 80 -3.91 11.96 -9.83
CA ARG A 80 -4.70 12.28 -8.66
C ARG A 80 -6.03 11.55 -8.62
N ALA A 81 -6.82 11.62 -9.70
CA ALA A 81 -8.13 10.98 -9.76
C ALA A 81 -8.00 9.46 -9.59
N LEU A 82 -6.99 8.85 -10.21
CA LEU A 82 -6.68 7.43 -10.04
C LEU A 82 -6.33 7.09 -8.59
N ARG A 83 -5.43 7.83 -7.95
CA ARG A 83 -5.11 7.62 -6.53
C ARG A 83 -6.33 7.76 -5.64
N GLN A 84 -7.17 8.78 -5.86
CA GLN A 84 -8.39 8.98 -5.08
C GLN A 84 -9.36 7.81 -5.23
N TRP A 85 -9.53 7.30 -6.45
CA TRP A 85 -10.37 6.13 -6.72
C TRP A 85 -9.81 4.84 -6.07
N LEU A 86 -8.49 4.64 -6.09
CA LEU A 86 -7.84 3.50 -5.43
C LEU A 86 -8.00 3.56 -3.90
N ARG A 87 -7.90 4.76 -3.32
CA ARG A 87 -8.08 4.98 -1.89
C ARG A 87 -9.53 4.86 -1.41
N SER A 88 -10.50 5.07 -2.29
CA SER A 88 -11.92 4.93 -1.96
C SER A 88 -12.42 3.49 -2.08
N ARG A 89 -11.58 2.54 -2.53
CA ARG A 89 -11.98 1.14 -2.68
C ARG A 89 -12.50 0.56 -1.37
N PRO A 90 -13.71 -0.01 -1.34
CA PRO A 90 -14.26 -0.59 -0.13
C PRO A 90 -13.49 -1.85 0.26
N ALA A 91 -13.51 -2.14 1.55
CA ALA A 91 -13.06 -3.41 2.09
C ALA A 91 -13.93 -4.57 1.55
N VAL A 92 -13.31 -5.73 1.34
CA VAL A 92 -13.98 -6.95 0.88
C VAL A 92 -14.02 -7.96 2.02
N GLY A 93 -15.22 -8.25 2.50
CA GLY A 93 -15.43 -9.15 3.64
C GLY A 93 -15.07 -8.51 4.99
N PRO A 94 -15.28 -9.25 6.08
CA PRO A 94 -15.02 -8.76 7.44
C PRO A 94 -13.52 -8.68 7.74
N LEU A 95 -13.16 -7.78 8.67
CA LEU A 95 -11.84 -7.74 9.27
C LEU A 95 -11.52 -9.09 9.93
N ARG A 96 -10.41 -9.69 9.52
CA ARG A 96 -9.90 -10.95 10.10
C ARG A 96 -8.93 -10.60 11.20
N VAL A 97 -9.31 -10.82 12.46
CA VAL A 97 -8.46 -10.54 13.62
C VAL A 97 -8.02 -11.84 14.25
N TYR A 98 -6.71 -11.98 14.47
CA TYR A 98 -6.08 -13.19 14.97
C TYR A 98 -5.70 -13.03 16.45
N SER A 99 -5.46 -14.15 17.13
CA SER A 99 -5.16 -14.17 18.57
C SER A 99 -3.83 -13.50 18.96
N ASP A 100 -2.91 -13.29 18.00
CA ASP A 100 -1.67 -12.54 18.19
C ASP A 100 -1.86 -11.01 18.04
N SER A 101 -3.11 -10.53 18.04
CA SER A 101 -3.45 -9.11 17.86
C SER A 101 -2.97 -8.53 16.53
N THR A 102 -2.83 -9.39 15.52
CA THR A 102 -2.73 -8.95 14.13
C THR A 102 -4.08 -9.04 13.44
N ALA A 103 -4.25 -8.25 12.39
CA ALA A 103 -5.44 -8.24 11.57
C ALA A 103 -5.12 -8.14 10.09
N GLU A 104 -6.05 -8.63 9.28
CA GLU A 104 -6.02 -8.55 7.84
C GLU A 104 -7.31 -7.99 7.27
N GLN A 105 -7.17 -7.15 6.26
CA GLN A 105 -8.29 -6.61 5.49
C GLN A 105 -8.00 -6.71 4.00
N ASP A 106 -8.99 -7.17 3.24
CA ASP A 106 -8.87 -7.30 1.79
C ASP A 106 -9.45 -6.11 1.04
N VAL A 107 -8.85 -5.83 -0.11
CA VAL A 107 -9.42 -4.97 -1.16
C VAL A 107 -9.35 -5.69 -2.51
N ARG A 108 -10.35 -5.43 -3.36
CA ARG A 108 -10.47 -6.04 -4.68
C ARG A 108 -10.75 -5.00 -5.74
N VAL A 109 -10.13 -5.18 -6.90
CA VAL A 109 -10.43 -4.43 -8.13
C VAL A 109 -10.57 -5.40 -9.29
N GLU A 110 -11.71 -5.31 -9.99
CA GLU A 110 -11.95 -6.03 -11.23
C GLU A 110 -11.28 -5.33 -12.42
N PRO A 111 -10.69 -6.07 -13.38
CA PRO A 111 -10.07 -5.47 -14.57
C PRO A 111 -11.02 -4.58 -15.37
N GLY A 112 -12.28 -5.00 -15.52
CA GLY A 112 -13.30 -4.25 -16.26
C GLY A 112 -13.69 -2.95 -15.55
N GLU A 113 -13.77 -2.97 -14.22
CA GLU A 113 -14.05 -1.79 -13.40
C GLU A 113 -12.93 -0.76 -13.54
N LEU A 114 -11.68 -1.20 -13.43
CA LEU A 114 -10.51 -0.35 -13.61
C LEU A 114 -10.44 0.22 -15.04
N ALA A 115 -10.63 -0.60 -16.08
CA ALA A 115 -10.64 -0.12 -17.46
C ALA A 115 -11.75 0.91 -17.72
N GLY A 116 -12.94 0.69 -17.17
CA GLY A 116 -14.04 1.65 -17.26
C GLY A 116 -13.66 2.99 -16.64
N PHE A 117 -13.06 2.97 -15.44
CA PHE A 117 -12.58 4.16 -14.76
C PHE A 117 -11.49 4.90 -15.55
N LEU A 118 -10.45 4.18 -16.02
CA LEU A 118 -9.36 4.78 -16.81
C LEU A 118 -9.83 5.36 -18.15
N THR A 119 -10.81 4.72 -18.80
CA THR A 119 -11.44 5.24 -20.02
C THR A 119 -12.12 6.58 -19.74
N GLY A 120 -12.82 6.71 -18.61
CA GLY A 120 -13.45 7.97 -18.19
C GLY A 120 -12.45 9.11 -17.95
N LEU A 121 -11.22 8.79 -17.48
CA LEU A 121 -10.16 9.77 -17.27
C LEU A 121 -9.48 10.26 -18.56
N SER A 122 -9.69 9.58 -19.68
CA SER A 122 -9.00 9.89 -20.94
C SER A 122 -9.65 11.02 -21.73
N GLY A 123 -10.84 11.49 -21.33
CA GLY A 123 -11.54 12.56 -22.01
C GLY A 123 -10.80 13.90 -21.90
N GLY A 124 -10.32 14.44 -23.02
CA GLY A 124 -10.05 15.88 -23.14
C GLY A 124 -8.68 16.34 -23.66
N GLY A 125 -7.74 15.46 -24.04
CA GLY A 125 -6.47 15.96 -24.57
C GLY A 125 -5.41 14.95 -25.03
N ASP A 126 -5.62 13.65 -24.87
CA ASP A 126 -4.69 12.67 -25.44
C ASP A 126 -4.98 12.49 -26.93
N ALA A 127 -3.98 12.72 -27.78
CA ALA A 127 -4.09 12.48 -29.21
C ALA A 127 -4.28 10.98 -29.54
N ASP A 128 -3.83 10.09 -28.67
CA ASP A 128 -3.95 8.62 -28.82
C ASP A 128 -3.99 7.94 -27.45
N PRO A 129 -5.16 7.88 -26.76
CA PRO A 129 -5.27 7.24 -25.47
C PRO A 129 -5.15 5.70 -25.60
N PRO A 130 -4.49 5.01 -24.65
CA PRO A 130 -4.41 3.55 -24.66
C PRO A 130 -5.80 2.89 -24.69
N ASN A 131 -5.92 1.75 -25.38
CA ASN A 131 -7.16 0.97 -25.38
C ASN A 131 -7.29 0.14 -24.10
N PHE A 132 -7.76 0.76 -23.01
CA PHE A 132 -7.91 0.11 -21.70
C PHE A 132 -8.74 -1.16 -21.72
N PRO A 133 -9.87 -1.26 -22.46
CA PRO A 133 -10.61 -2.52 -22.58
C PRO A 133 -9.78 -3.68 -23.14
N ILE A 134 -8.91 -3.43 -24.11
CA ILE A 134 -7.99 -4.46 -24.64
C ILE A 134 -6.92 -4.81 -23.60
N ALA A 135 -6.34 -3.82 -22.92
CA ALA A 135 -5.35 -4.05 -21.89
C ALA A 135 -5.91 -4.88 -20.73
N ALA A 136 -7.12 -4.56 -20.26
CA ALA A 136 -7.79 -5.25 -19.15
C ALA A 136 -8.07 -6.73 -19.37
N ARG A 137 -8.17 -7.19 -20.62
CA ARG A 137 -8.29 -8.63 -20.92
C ARG A 137 -7.07 -9.43 -20.47
N ARG A 138 -5.93 -8.76 -20.26
CA ARG A 138 -4.67 -9.38 -19.81
C ARG A 138 -4.43 -9.22 -18.31
N TRP A 139 -5.22 -8.38 -17.63
CA TRP A 139 -5.05 -8.16 -16.20
C TRP A 139 -5.79 -9.24 -15.43
N SER A 140 -5.15 -9.75 -14.38
CA SER A 140 -5.83 -10.57 -13.38
C SER A 140 -6.69 -9.68 -12.47
N VAL A 141 -7.70 -10.28 -11.83
CA VAL A 141 -8.36 -9.65 -10.68
C VAL A 141 -7.30 -9.31 -9.64
N LEU A 142 -7.24 -8.05 -9.22
CA LEU A 142 -6.32 -7.61 -8.20
C LEU A 142 -6.98 -7.81 -6.84
N TRP A 143 -6.40 -8.70 -6.03
CA TRP A 143 -6.86 -8.98 -4.68
C TRP A 143 -5.68 -8.86 -3.71
N LEU A 144 -5.69 -7.78 -2.95
CA LEU A 144 -4.61 -7.41 -2.05
C LEU A 144 -5.11 -7.51 -0.61
N THR A 145 -4.24 -8.00 0.27
CA THR A 145 -4.50 -8.10 1.70
C THR A 145 -3.53 -7.19 2.41
N GLY A 146 -4.05 -6.23 3.16
CA GLY A 146 -3.24 -5.44 4.07
C GLY A 146 -3.20 -6.11 5.43
N GLU A 147 -2.04 -6.06 6.06
CA GLU A 147 -1.78 -6.60 7.39
C GLU A 147 -1.58 -5.43 8.36
N ALA A 148 -2.02 -5.60 9.60
CA ALA A 148 -1.75 -4.67 10.70
C ALA A 148 -1.49 -5.46 11.98
N ALA A 149 -0.65 -4.94 12.87
CA ALA A 149 -0.42 -5.54 14.18
C ALA A 149 -0.48 -4.48 15.29
N LEU A 150 -1.05 -4.81 16.45
CA LEU A 150 -1.02 -3.87 17.58
C LEU A 150 0.38 -3.59 18.10
N SER A 151 1.31 -4.53 17.92
CA SER A 151 2.72 -4.31 18.23
C SER A 151 3.37 -3.24 17.37
N GLN A 152 2.78 -2.93 16.20
CA GLN A 152 3.23 -1.83 15.34
C GLN A 152 2.63 -0.49 15.75
N ARG A 153 1.62 -0.46 16.63
CA ARG A 153 1.03 0.78 17.11
C ARG A 153 2.11 1.62 17.76
N GLY A 154 2.55 2.63 17.02
CA GLY A 154 3.61 3.53 17.46
C GLY A 154 3.22 4.24 18.74
N GLY A 155 4.20 4.92 19.34
CA GLY A 155 3.93 5.81 20.46
C GLY A 155 2.86 6.86 20.11
N PRO A 156 2.35 7.62 21.09
CA PRO A 156 1.24 8.58 20.92
C PRO A 156 1.43 9.63 19.81
N GLN A 157 2.64 9.75 19.27
CA GLN A 157 3.04 10.73 18.26
C GLN A 157 2.97 10.20 16.82
N SER A 158 2.85 8.88 16.60
CA SER A 158 2.73 8.32 15.24
C SER A 158 1.25 8.18 14.84
N PRO A 159 0.81 8.81 13.74
CA PRO A 159 -0.51 8.56 13.17
C PRO A 159 -0.67 7.08 12.77
N ALA A 160 -1.90 6.60 12.83
CA ALA A 160 -2.22 5.24 12.41
C ALA A 160 -1.86 5.02 10.93
N GLY A 161 -1.12 3.94 10.63
CA GLY A 161 -0.66 3.57 9.29
C GLY A 161 0.66 4.22 8.85
N TRP A 162 1.22 5.11 9.67
CA TRP A 162 2.50 5.80 9.40
C TRP A 162 3.66 5.28 10.25
N GLU A 163 3.49 4.14 10.91
CA GLU A 163 4.44 3.62 11.89
C GLU A 163 5.76 3.13 11.28
N ASP A 164 5.76 2.84 9.98
CA ASP A 164 6.95 2.56 9.17
C ASP A 164 7.51 3.81 8.47
N ILE A 165 6.99 5.01 8.74
CA ILE A 165 7.48 6.26 8.15
C ILE A 165 8.17 7.11 9.22
N SER A 166 9.38 7.56 8.92
CA SER A 166 10.10 8.49 9.81
C SER A 166 9.32 9.79 10.01
N PHE A 167 9.50 10.45 11.15
CA PHE A 167 8.87 11.75 11.42
C PHE A 167 9.20 12.79 10.34
N GLU A 168 10.43 12.82 9.83
CA GLU A 168 10.82 13.67 8.72
C GLU A 168 10.00 13.36 7.46
N GLY A 169 9.80 12.07 7.15
CA GLY A 169 8.93 11.62 6.06
C GLY A 169 7.49 12.12 6.17
N VAL A 170 6.92 12.08 7.38
CA VAL A 170 5.59 12.65 7.66
C VAL A 170 5.56 14.15 7.35
N GLN A 171 6.55 14.91 7.81
CA GLN A 171 6.61 16.36 7.56
C GLN A 171 6.85 16.70 6.09
N VAL A 172 7.63 15.89 5.37
CA VAL A 172 7.83 16.02 3.92
C VAL A 172 6.52 15.76 3.18
N ALA A 173 5.80 14.70 3.52
CA ALA A 173 4.50 14.40 2.92
C ALA A 173 3.49 15.52 3.18
N ARG A 174 3.43 16.06 4.41
CA ARG A 174 2.55 17.20 4.74
C ARG A 174 2.85 18.45 3.91
N ARG A 175 4.13 18.82 3.80
CA ARG A 175 4.54 19.98 2.99
C ARG A 175 4.26 19.78 1.50
N ALA A 176 4.50 18.57 0.98
CA ALA A 176 4.19 18.23 -0.40
C ALA A 176 2.68 18.29 -0.68
N ALA A 177 1.85 17.76 0.22
CA ALA A 177 0.40 17.81 0.11
C ALA A 177 -0.14 19.25 0.21
N GLN A 178 0.46 20.09 1.05
CA GLN A 178 0.14 21.51 1.14
C GLN A 178 0.47 22.25 -0.15
N ALA A 179 1.66 22.03 -0.71
CA ALA A 179 2.06 22.63 -1.99
C ALA A 179 1.13 22.17 -3.14
N ASP A 180 0.76 20.88 -3.16
CA ASP A 180 -0.23 20.36 -4.10
C ASP A 180 -1.59 21.07 -3.94
N ALA A 181 -2.08 21.23 -2.70
CA ALA A 181 -3.36 21.91 -2.43
C ALA A 181 -3.36 23.36 -2.92
N VAL A 182 -2.26 24.09 -2.74
CA VAL A 182 -2.11 25.47 -3.22
C VAL A 182 -2.08 25.52 -4.75
N ARG A 183 -1.36 24.59 -5.40
CA ARG A 183 -1.37 24.49 -6.87
C ARG A 183 -2.79 24.33 -7.41
N TRP A 184 -3.58 23.42 -6.84
CA TRP A 184 -4.97 23.22 -7.25
C TRP A 184 -5.84 24.44 -6.97
N LEU A 185 -5.62 25.10 -5.83
CA LEU A 185 -6.31 26.33 -5.49
C LEU A 185 -6.03 27.43 -6.52
N LEU A 186 -4.78 27.55 -6.99
CA LEU A 186 -4.38 28.46 -8.05
C LEU A 186 -4.99 28.09 -9.40
N GLU A 187 -5.02 26.82 -9.78
CA GLU A 187 -5.67 26.38 -11.01
C GLU A 187 -7.18 26.67 -10.99
N ARG A 188 -7.84 26.43 -9.85
CA ARG A 188 -9.25 26.77 -9.65
C ARG A 188 -9.48 28.27 -9.72
N ALA A 189 -8.64 29.05 -9.04
CA ALA A 189 -8.67 30.51 -9.06
C ALA A 189 -8.37 31.07 -10.46
N GLY A 190 -7.46 30.45 -11.21
CA GLY A 190 -7.05 30.84 -12.55
C GLY A 190 -8.21 30.86 -13.55
N ARG A 191 -9.27 30.07 -13.30
CA ARG A 191 -10.50 30.04 -14.09
C ARG A 191 -11.43 31.23 -13.82
N LEU A 192 -11.20 31.99 -12.74
CA LEU A 192 -11.97 33.18 -12.44
C LEU A 192 -11.69 34.25 -13.50
N LYS A 193 -12.75 34.96 -13.89
CA LYS A 193 -12.66 36.09 -14.81
C LYS A 193 -12.22 37.31 -14.03
N VAL A 194 -11.08 37.89 -14.41
CA VAL A 194 -10.62 39.18 -13.87
C VAL A 194 -11.31 40.32 -14.61
N THR A 195 -11.46 40.16 -15.94
CA THR A 195 -12.25 41.04 -16.80
C THR A 195 -13.18 40.20 -17.67
N ASN A 196 -14.05 40.84 -18.45
CA ASN A 196 -14.92 40.15 -19.41
C ASN A 196 -14.15 39.28 -20.43
N THR A 197 -12.93 39.68 -20.77
CA THR A 197 -12.12 39.00 -21.79
C THR A 197 -11.03 38.12 -21.21
N ARG A 198 -10.54 38.39 -19.99
CA ARG A 198 -9.32 37.77 -19.45
C ARG A 198 -9.56 36.96 -18.18
N ALA A 199 -8.87 35.83 -18.08
CA ALA A 199 -8.88 34.98 -16.91
C ALA A 199 -7.70 35.28 -15.97
N LEU A 200 -7.84 34.91 -14.69
CA LEU A 200 -6.76 35.09 -13.70
C LEU A 200 -5.51 34.27 -14.08
N ALA A 201 -5.68 33.14 -14.76
CA ALA A 201 -4.57 32.35 -15.27
C ALA A 201 -3.62 33.16 -16.18
N GLU A 202 -4.15 34.10 -16.99
CA GLU A 202 -3.32 34.96 -17.85
C GLU A 202 -2.47 35.94 -17.04
N PHE A 203 -2.97 36.40 -15.89
CA PHE A 203 -2.21 37.26 -14.98
C PHE A 203 -1.06 36.48 -14.33
N LEU A 204 -1.34 35.26 -13.85
CA LEU A 204 -0.34 34.39 -13.24
C LEU A 204 0.77 34.01 -14.25
N GLN A 205 0.40 33.79 -15.51
CA GLN A 205 1.34 33.43 -16.58
C GLN A 205 2.13 34.62 -17.14
N ALA A 206 1.79 35.86 -16.79
CA ALA A 206 2.43 37.06 -17.35
C ALA A 206 3.89 37.24 -16.89
N ASP A 207 4.19 36.92 -15.63
CA ASP A 207 5.55 36.97 -15.07
C ASP A 207 5.69 35.84 -14.02
N PRO A 208 6.71 34.97 -14.11
CA PRO A 208 6.98 33.95 -13.09
C PRO A 208 7.12 34.51 -11.67
N ALA A 209 7.55 35.76 -11.52
CA ALA A 209 7.62 36.42 -10.21
C ALA A 209 6.22 36.65 -9.60
N ILE A 210 5.21 36.92 -10.42
CA ILE A 210 3.81 37.07 -9.98
C ILE A 210 3.30 35.72 -9.47
N ASP A 211 3.45 34.65 -10.25
CA ASP A 211 3.02 33.30 -9.85
C ASP A 211 3.66 32.87 -8.51
N ALA A 212 4.97 33.08 -8.36
CA ALA A 212 5.68 32.79 -7.12
C ALA A 212 5.18 33.64 -5.94
N ALA A 213 4.96 34.94 -6.15
CA ALA A 213 4.46 35.85 -5.11
C ALA A 213 3.04 35.49 -4.65
N VAL A 214 2.12 35.20 -5.59
CA VAL A 214 0.77 34.75 -5.24
C VAL A 214 0.82 33.40 -4.52
N THR A 215 1.64 32.46 -4.98
CA THR A 215 1.83 31.15 -4.33
C THR A 215 2.28 31.31 -2.87
N ASN A 216 3.28 32.15 -2.63
CA ASN A 216 3.79 32.41 -1.28
C ASN A 216 2.72 33.07 -0.39
N ALA A 217 2.01 34.07 -0.90
CA ALA A 217 0.93 34.72 -0.16
C ALA A 217 -0.22 33.75 0.17
N LEU A 218 -0.54 32.80 -0.71
CA LEU A 218 -1.52 31.75 -0.44
C LEU A 218 -1.04 30.79 0.66
N LEU A 219 0.24 30.42 0.67
CA LEU A 219 0.81 29.58 1.73
C LEU A 219 0.73 30.25 3.12
N GLU A 220 0.76 31.58 3.17
CA GLU A 220 0.66 32.36 4.41
C GLU A 220 -0.79 32.62 4.85
N GLN A 221 -1.69 32.89 3.90
CA GLN A 221 -3.04 33.40 4.20
C GLN A 221 -4.16 32.37 4.05
N ALA A 222 -3.94 31.26 3.32
CA ALA A 222 -4.95 30.22 3.20
C ALA A 222 -5.09 29.43 4.52
N ARG A 223 -6.31 28.96 4.79
CA ARG A 223 -6.57 28.02 5.89
C ARG A 223 -6.26 26.61 5.42
N PHE A 224 -5.51 25.86 6.21
CA PHE A 224 -5.13 24.49 5.90
C PHE A 224 -5.67 23.52 6.97
N GLU A 225 -6.44 22.52 6.53
CA GLU A 225 -6.84 21.38 7.34
C GLU A 225 -5.99 20.17 6.94
N PHE A 226 -5.34 19.53 7.91
CA PHE A 226 -4.42 18.42 7.68
C PHE A 226 -5.01 17.10 8.16
N GLU A 227 -4.97 16.08 7.31
CA GLU A 227 -5.33 14.71 7.63
C GLU A 227 -4.20 13.76 7.18
N LEU A 228 -3.81 12.83 8.06
CA LEU A 228 -2.84 11.78 7.76
C LEU A 228 -3.60 10.46 7.70
N ALA A 229 -3.90 10.00 6.49
CA ALA A 229 -4.68 8.79 6.28
C ALA A 229 -3.83 7.53 6.45
N ALA A 230 -4.46 6.43 6.84
CA ALA A 230 -3.78 5.17 7.15
C ALA A 230 -3.12 4.46 5.96
N ASP A 231 -3.36 4.93 4.73
CA ASP A 231 -2.69 4.50 3.50
C ASP A 231 -1.40 5.27 3.20
N GLN A 232 -0.85 5.96 4.20
CA GLN A 232 0.41 6.74 4.12
C GLN A 232 0.34 7.92 3.15
N VAL A 233 -0.85 8.49 2.96
CA VAL A 233 -1.07 9.69 2.15
C VAL A 233 -1.50 10.84 3.04
N ALA A 234 -0.70 11.91 3.04
CA ALA A 234 -1.05 13.17 3.65
C ALA A 234 -2.06 13.88 2.75
N VAL A 235 -3.12 14.37 3.37
CA VAL A 235 -4.23 15.06 2.70
C VAL A 235 -4.34 16.44 3.32
N VAL A 236 -4.30 17.47 2.50
CA VAL A 236 -4.41 18.86 2.94
C VAL A 236 -5.55 19.53 2.23
N THR A 237 -6.52 20.06 2.95
CA THR A 237 -7.54 20.94 2.35
C THR A 237 -7.08 22.38 2.52
N ALA A 238 -6.85 23.09 1.41
CA ALA A 238 -6.60 24.52 1.38
C ALA A 238 -7.90 25.27 1.10
N GLN A 239 -8.16 26.33 1.87
CA GLN A 239 -9.32 27.18 1.71
C GLN A 239 -8.93 28.66 1.76
N ILE A 240 -9.40 29.44 0.79
CA ILE A 240 -9.27 30.91 0.80
C ILE A 240 -10.60 31.58 0.46
N ALA A 241 -10.96 32.60 1.24
CA ALA A 241 -12.12 33.43 0.93
C ALA A 241 -11.82 34.31 -0.30
N ALA A 242 -12.79 34.46 -1.22
CA ALA A 242 -12.62 35.29 -2.41
C ALA A 242 -12.13 36.73 -2.10
N PRO A 243 -12.63 37.43 -1.06
CA PRO A 243 -12.10 38.74 -0.69
C PRO A 243 -10.63 38.73 -0.25
N ALA A 244 -10.17 37.66 0.38
CA ALA A 244 -8.76 37.53 0.76
C ALA A 244 -7.87 37.30 -0.47
N LEU A 245 -8.32 36.48 -1.42
CA LEU A 245 -7.61 36.28 -2.68
C LEU A 245 -7.48 37.60 -3.47
N VAL A 246 -8.54 38.39 -3.58
CA VAL A 246 -8.50 39.70 -4.26
C VAL A 246 -7.45 40.61 -3.63
N ARG A 247 -7.38 40.67 -2.29
CA ARG A 247 -6.36 41.49 -1.59
C ARG A 247 -4.94 41.02 -1.90
N ILE A 248 -4.70 39.72 -1.93
CA ILE A 248 -3.41 39.14 -2.32
C ILE A 248 -3.04 39.57 -3.73
N LEU A 249 -3.97 39.44 -4.68
CA LEU A 249 -3.71 39.78 -6.08
C LEU A 249 -3.44 41.27 -6.27
N GLN A 250 -4.17 42.14 -5.57
CA GLN A 250 -3.92 43.58 -5.57
C GLN A 250 -2.53 43.92 -5.03
N GLN A 251 -2.14 43.33 -3.90
CA GLN A 251 -0.82 43.54 -3.32
C GLN A 251 0.29 43.08 -4.29
N VAL A 252 0.19 41.88 -4.84
CA VAL A 252 1.18 41.35 -5.80
C VAL A 252 1.22 42.19 -7.08
N PHE A 253 0.06 42.69 -7.55
CA PHE A 253 0.01 43.61 -8.68
C PHE A 253 0.69 44.95 -8.38
N ASP A 254 0.53 45.50 -7.18
CA ASP A 254 1.20 46.76 -6.82
C ASP A 254 2.73 46.58 -6.74
N GLU A 255 3.20 45.40 -6.34
CA GLU A 255 4.63 45.06 -6.23
C GLU A 255 5.27 44.67 -7.59
N HIS A 256 4.54 43.97 -8.46
CA HIS A 256 5.10 43.34 -9.67
C HIS A 256 4.36 43.71 -10.99
N GLY A 257 3.21 44.35 -10.91
CA GLY A 257 2.24 44.51 -12.00
C GLY A 257 2.61 45.50 -13.09
N HIS A 258 3.72 46.24 -12.97
CA HIS A 258 4.21 47.18 -13.98
C HIS A 258 4.46 46.54 -15.37
N ARG A 259 4.52 45.21 -15.44
CA ARG A 259 4.78 44.44 -16.67
C ARG A 259 3.54 43.78 -17.27
N SER A 260 2.37 43.95 -16.65
CA SER A 260 1.13 43.27 -17.06
C SER A 260 0.10 44.25 -17.60
N ASP A 261 -0.70 43.82 -18.58
CA ASP A 261 -1.82 44.63 -19.13
C ASP A 261 -3.02 44.73 -18.18
N PHE A 262 -2.92 44.19 -16.96
CA PHE A 262 -3.96 44.27 -15.94
C PHE A 262 -3.91 45.61 -15.20
N ARG A 263 -5.02 45.99 -14.57
CA ARG A 263 -5.14 47.18 -13.75
C ARG A 263 -5.66 46.80 -12.37
N SER A 264 -5.28 47.56 -11.33
CA SER A 264 -5.79 47.38 -9.97
C SER A 264 -7.34 47.46 -9.89
N ALA A 265 -7.98 48.20 -10.81
CA ALA A 265 -9.44 48.24 -10.94
C ALA A 265 -10.05 46.90 -11.37
N ASP A 266 -9.35 46.10 -12.18
CA ASP A 266 -9.85 44.83 -12.71
C ASP A 266 -10.05 43.81 -11.58
N PHE A 267 -9.13 43.77 -10.60
CA PHE A 267 -9.29 42.89 -9.43
C PHE A 267 -10.46 43.31 -8.52
N ARG A 268 -10.80 44.60 -8.49
CA ARG A 268 -12.01 45.07 -7.77
C ARG A 268 -13.28 44.64 -8.50
N GLU A 269 -13.28 44.68 -9.83
CA GLU A 269 -14.39 44.16 -10.62
C GLU A 269 -14.56 42.66 -10.40
N MET A 270 -13.45 41.90 -10.41
CA MET A 270 -13.43 40.47 -10.07
C MET A 270 -14.12 40.20 -8.73
N ALA A 271 -13.87 41.01 -7.71
CA ALA A 271 -14.50 40.86 -6.40
C ALA A 271 -16.03 41.07 -6.42
N ALA A 272 -16.52 41.92 -7.33
CA ALA A 272 -17.95 42.20 -7.46
C ALA A 272 -18.71 41.08 -8.19
N VAL A 273 -18.06 40.39 -9.14
CA VAL A 273 -18.66 39.28 -9.90
C VAL A 273 -18.41 37.91 -9.30
N THR A 274 -17.36 37.75 -8.50
CA THR A 274 -17.07 36.49 -7.82
C THR A 274 -18.04 36.34 -6.65
N PRO A 275 -18.90 35.31 -6.63
CA PRO A 275 -19.79 35.09 -5.50
C PRO A 275 -18.98 34.93 -4.21
N ASP A 276 -19.54 35.34 -3.06
CA ASP A 276 -18.91 35.26 -1.73
C ASP A 276 -18.81 33.80 -1.27
N THR A 277 -18.02 33.03 -2.01
CA THR A 277 -17.75 31.63 -1.80
C THR A 277 -16.27 31.48 -1.57
N ALA A 278 -15.92 30.67 -0.57
CA ALA A 278 -14.54 30.29 -0.37
C ALA A 278 -14.14 29.30 -1.48
N LEU A 279 -12.99 29.54 -2.08
CA LEU A 279 -12.34 28.53 -2.91
C LEU A 279 -11.76 27.48 -1.97
N ARG A 280 -12.09 26.21 -2.24
CA ARG A 280 -11.63 25.07 -1.46
C ARG A 280 -11.09 24.03 -2.41
N GLU A 281 -9.85 23.64 -2.20
CA GLU A 281 -9.21 22.56 -2.95
C GLU A 281 -8.44 21.67 -1.99
N GLN A 282 -8.26 20.42 -2.40
CA GLN A 282 -7.53 19.42 -1.61
C GLN A 282 -6.23 19.10 -2.33
N GLY A 283 -5.16 18.82 -1.60
CA GLY A 283 -3.90 18.31 -2.10
C GLY A 283 -3.52 17.00 -1.41
N MET A 284 -2.76 16.16 -2.10
CA MET A 284 -2.39 14.83 -1.62
C MET A 284 -0.93 14.53 -1.92
N ALA A 285 -0.22 13.96 -0.94
CA ALA A 285 1.13 13.46 -1.16
C ALA A 285 1.47 12.28 -0.24
N ALA A 286 2.21 11.31 -0.77
CA ALA A 286 2.79 10.23 0.01
C ALA A 286 4.20 10.59 0.49
N ALA A 287 4.67 9.95 1.55
CA ALA A 287 6.08 10.07 1.94
C ALA A 287 6.99 9.45 0.87
N PRO A 288 8.12 10.10 0.50
CA PRO A 288 9.10 9.49 -0.38
C PRO A 288 9.64 8.17 0.19
N PRO A 289 9.91 7.14 -0.63
CA PRO A 289 10.33 5.82 -0.15
C PRO A 289 11.58 5.82 0.74
N ARG A 290 12.50 6.78 0.55
CA ARG A 290 13.70 6.94 1.37
C ARG A 290 13.42 7.22 2.86
N TYR A 291 12.20 7.66 3.18
CA TYR A 291 11.78 7.94 4.54
C TYR A 291 11.05 6.78 5.21
N ARG A 292 10.83 5.68 4.48
CA ARG A 292 10.31 4.43 5.05
C ARG A 292 11.41 3.83 5.93
N LEU A 293 11.09 3.67 7.20
CA LEU A 293 11.88 2.95 8.18
C LEU A 293 11.93 1.50 7.74
N THR A 294 13.02 1.13 7.07
CA THR A 294 13.29 -0.29 6.82
C THR A 294 13.65 -0.90 8.17
N PRO A 295 12.98 -1.96 8.62
CA PRO A 295 13.39 -2.63 9.85
C PRO A 295 14.86 -3.03 9.70
N GLU A 296 15.69 -2.59 10.65
CA GLU A 296 17.15 -2.75 10.63
C GLU A 296 17.57 -4.22 10.46
N PHE A 297 16.70 -5.13 10.91
CA PHE A 297 16.82 -6.56 10.72
C PHE A 297 15.67 -7.07 9.86
N ARG A 298 16.01 -7.57 8.66
CA ARG A 298 15.10 -8.46 7.94
C ARG A 298 15.08 -9.77 8.71
N LEU A 299 13.95 -10.10 9.34
CA LEU A 299 13.74 -11.45 9.89
C LEU A 299 13.92 -12.46 8.75
N ILE A 300 15.06 -13.14 8.76
CA ILE A 300 15.30 -14.28 7.89
C ILE A 300 14.64 -15.46 8.57
N GLU A 301 13.46 -15.82 8.09
CA GLU A 301 12.81 -17.06 8.50
C GLU A 301 13.58 -18.22 7.84
N LEU A 302 14.43 -18.90 8.62
CA LEU A 302 15.29 -19.97 8.10
C LEU A 302 14.52 -21.23 7.67
N ASP A 303 13.32 -21.44 8.23
CA ASP A 303 12.53 -22.67 8.03
C ASP A 303 11.13 -22.38 7.45
N VAL A 304 11.03 -21.54 6.41
CA VAL A 304 9.75 -21.35 5.71
C VAL A 304 9.48 -22.55 4.80
N PRO A 305 8.38 -23.31 5.01
CA PRO A 305 8.02 -24.38 4.09
C PRO A 305 7.74 -23.82 2.70
N GLU A 306 8.14 -24.55 1.66
CA GLU A 306 7.98 -24.11 0.27
C GLU A 306 6.51 -23.75 -0.07
N TRP A 307 5.55 -24.48 0.53
CA TRP A 307 4.13 -24.23 0.32
C TRP A 307 3.66 -22.87 0.86
N ALA A 308 4.36 -22.27 1.84
CA ALA A 308 3.94 -20.99 2.43
C ALA A 308 4.03 -19.83 1.44
N GLY A 309 4.83 -19.94 0.38
CA GLY A 309 4.88 -18.97 -0.72
C GLY A 309 3.84 -19.21 -1.82
N ARG A 310 3.03 -20.28 -1.71
CA ARG A 310 2.10 -20.72 -2.76
C ARG A 310 0.66 -20.29 -2.45
N THR A 311 -0.18 -20.31 -3.49
CA THR A 311 -1.63 -20.17 -3.37
C THR A 311 -2.28 -21.53 -3.57
N LEU A 312 -3.10 -21.95 -2.61
CA LEU A 312 -3.88 -23.16 -2.73
C LEU A 312 -5.13 -22.88 -3.56
N ARG A 313 -5.44 -23.78 -4.51
CA ARG A 313 -6.60 -23.66 -5.39
C ARG A 313 -7.56 -24.82 -5.15
N ALA A 314 -8.85 -24.53 -5.13
CA ALA A 314 -9.92 -25.52 -5.12
C ALA A 314 -10.96 -25.19 -6.20
N GLU A 315 -11.44 -26.21 -6.89
CA GLU A 315 -12.58 -26.10 -7.78
C GLU A 315 -13.76 -26.78 -7.10
N VAL A 316 -14.85 -26.04 -6.94
CA VAL A 316 -16.07 -26.56 -6.34
C VAL A 316 -17.23 -26.47 -7.32
N ARG A 317 -18.11 -27.46 -7.24
CA ARG A 317 -19.32 -27.58 -8.04
C ARG A 317 -20.49 -27.77 -7.10
N THR A 318 -21.53 -26.96 -7.26
CA THR A 318 -22.77 -27.12 -6.49
C THR A 318 -23.90 -27.51 -7.42
N PRO A 319 -24.66 -28.58 -7.12
CA PRO A 319 -25.78 -29.04 -7.95
C PRO A 319 -27.05 -28.19 -7.75
N LEU A 320 -26.94 -26.99 -7.18
CA LEU A 320 -28.10 -26.17 -6.83
C LEU A 320 -28.76 -25.62 -8.09
N ASP A 321 -29.96 -26.13 -8.38
CA ASP A 321 -30.90 -25.55 -9.35
C ASP A 321 -31.33 -24.15 -8.87
N GLY A 322 -30.83 -23.12 -9.56
CA GLY A 322 -31.13 -21.73 -9.26
C GLY A 322 -29.89 -20.83 -9.29
N ALA A 323 -30.07 -19.54 -9.03
CA ALA A 323 -28.96 -18.62 -8.82
C ALA A 323 -28.20 -19.07 -7.55
N ALA A 324 -27.22 -19.96 -7.72
CA ALA A 324 -26.38 -20.42 -6.63
C ALA A 324 -25.85 -19.20 -5.87
N ASP A 325 -26.18 -19.14 -4.58
CA ASP A 325 -25.68 -18.10 -3.70
C ASP A 325 -24.15 -18.23 -3.65
N ASP A 326 -23.45 -17.13 -3.91
CA ASP A 326 -21.98 -17.06 -3.81
C ASP A 326 -21.53 -17.53 -2.41
N ALA A 327 -22.38 -17.40 -1.38
CA ALA A 327 -22.14 -17.94 -0.04
C ALA A 327 -22.07 -19.47 0.01
N ALA A 328 -22.92 -20.19 -0.74
CA ALA A 328 -22.93 -21.65 -0.77
C ALA A 328 -21.69 -22.20 -1.49
N LEU A 329 -21.33 -21.59 -2.63
CA LEU A 329 -20.09 -21.90 -3.34
C LEU A 329 -18.86 -21.62 -2.46
N ARG A 330 -18.88 -20.52 -1.72
CA ARG A 330 -17.80 -20.18 -0.77
C ARG A 330 -17.69 -21.19 0.36
N SER A 331 -18.81 -21.62 0.96
CA SER A 331 -18.81 -22.63 2.01
C SER A 331 -18.21 -23.94 1.52
N ALA A 332 -18.65 -24.43 0.37
CA ALA A 332 -18.10 -25.65 -0.23
C ALA A 332 -16.60 -25.52 -0.52
N ALA A 333 -16.16 -24.35 -0.99
CA ALA A 333 -14.74 -24.08 -1.20
C ALA A 333 -13.93 -24.07 0.10
N ILE A 334 -14.48 -23.49 1.17
CA ILE A 334 -13.85 -23.51 2.50
C ILE A 334 -13.69 -24.95 2.99
N ASP A 335 -14.69 -25.80 2.85
CA ASP A 335 -14.63 -27.20 3.29
C ASP A 335 -13.52 -27.98 2.56
N GLU A 336 -13.48 -27.87 1.23
CA GLU A 336 -12.45 -28.50 0.39
C GLU A 336 -11.03 -27.98 0.74
N LEU A 337 -10.88 -26.67 0.88
CA LEU A 337 -9.60 -26.06 1.25
C LEU A 337 -9.18 -26.42 2.68
N THR A 338 -10.13 -26.59 3.60
CA THR A 338 -9.85 -27.01 4.98
C THR A 338 -9.20 -28.40 5.01
N GLN A 339 -9.75 -29.34 4.24
CA GLN A 339 -9.16 -30.69 4.13
C GLN A 339 -7.73 -30.61 3.62
N ARG A 340 -7.51 -29.93 2.48
CA ARG A 340 -6.18 -29.78 1.89
C ARG A 340 -5.19 -29.07 2.80
N VAL A 341 -5.63 -28.03 3.51
CA VAL A 341 -4.82 -27.31 4.50
C VAL A 341 -4.37 -28.25 5.62
N SER A 342 -5.25 -29.14 6.09
CA SER A 342 -4.93 -30.08 7.18
C SER A 342 -3.83 -31.10 6.79
N GLU A 343 -3.68 -31.37 5.50
CA GLU A 343 -2.70 -32.31 4.94
C GLU A 343 -1.33 -31.67 4.69
N LEU A 344 -1.21 -30.33 4.74
CA LEU A 344 0.05 -29.63 4.47
C LEU A 344 1.14 -30.03 5.49
N PRO A 345 2.35 -30.40 5.05
CA PRO A 345 3.44 -30.79 5.95
C PRO A 345 4.07 -29.55 6.57
N VAL A 346 4.10 -29.48 7.91
CA VAL A 346 4.81 -28.45 8.68
C VAL A 346 6.27 -28.86 8.87
N SER A 347 6.50 -30.15 9.15
CA SER A 347 7.80 -30.80 9.21
C SER A 347 7.71 -32.20 8.61
N ALA A 348 8.80 -32.97 8.64
CA ALA A 348 8.83 -34.33 8.11
C ALA A 348 7.78 -35.27 8.73
N GLU A 349 7.36 -35.03 9.97
CA GLU A 349 6.47 -35.93 10.73
C GLU A 349 5.14 -35.28 11.18
N VAL A 350 5.00 -33.97 10.98
CA VAL A 350 3.88 -33.19 11.49
C VAL A 350 3.19 -32.46 10.34
N SER A 351 1.91 -32.75 10.14
CA SER A 351 1.03 -31.97 9.27
C SER A 351 0.36 -30.83 10.05
N VAL A 352 -0.22 -29.86 9.34
CA VAL A 352 -1.01 -28.78 9.95
C VAL A 352 -2.14 -29.36 10.80
N GLY A 353 -2.88 -30.35 10.28
CA GLY A 353 -3.98 -31.00 11.01
C GLY A 353 -3.51 -31.66 12.31
N ARG A 354 -2.36 -32.35 12.29
CA ARG A 354 -1.76 -32.96 13.48
C ARG A 354 -1.31 -31.91 14.49
N LEU A 355 -0.72 -30.80 14.03
CA LEU A 355 -0.33 -29.69 14.89
C LEU A 355 -1.56 -29.06 15.57
N LEU A 356 -2.63 -28.77 14.82
CA LEU A 356 -3.86 -28.19 15.34
C LEU A 356 -4.55 -29.09 16.37
N ALA A 357 -4.47 -30.42 16.21
CA ALA A 357 -4.96 -31.36 17.21
C ALA A 357 -4.20 -31.26 18.55
N SER A 358 -2.89 -30.95 18.50
CA SER A 358 -2.06 -30.74 19.69
C SER A 358 -2.09 -29.32 20.26
N ARG A 359 -2.56 -28.34 19.46
CA ARG A 359 -2.54 -26.90 19.76
C ARG A 359 -3.91 -26.28 19.45
N PRO A 360 -4.95 -26.55 20.27
CA PRO A 360 -6.31 -26.09 20.01
C PRO A 360 -6.43 -24.56 19.95
N GLU A 361 -5.53 -23.82 20.59
CA GLU A 361 -5.47 -22.35 20.57
C GLU A 361 -5.25 -21.78 19.16
N LEU A 362 -4.65 -22.53 18.24
CA LEU A 362 -4.43 -22.10 16.85
C LEU A 362 -5.64 -22.37 15.95
N LYS A 363 -6.58 -23.20 16.38
CA LYS A 363 -7.72 -23.64 15.57
C LYS A 363 -8.60 -22.45 15.17
N ASP A 364 -8.86 -21.55 16.11
CA ASP A 364 -9.69 -20.37 15.86
C ASP A 364 -9.04 -19.45 14.82
N ASP A 365 -7.71 -19.28 14.88
CA ASP A 365 -6.97 -18.48 13.91
C ASP A 365 -6.93 -19.12 12.51
N VAL A 366 -6.87 -20.45 12.44
CA VAL A 366 -6.98 -21.16 11.15
C VAL A 366 -8.38 -21.02 10.57
N ILE A 367 -9.43 -21.05 11.40
CA ILE A 367 -10.81 -20.77 10.94
C ILE A 367 -10.93 -19.33 10.42
N VAL A 368 -10.38 -18.34 11.14
CA VAL A 368 -10.34 -16.94 10.68
C VAL A 368 -9.58 -16.82 9.36
N PHE A 369 -8.44 -17.51 9.22
CA PHE A 369 -7.66 -17.55 7.98
C PHE A 369 -8.47 -18.15 6.81
N LEU A 370 -9.20 -19.24 7.03
CA LEU A 370 -10.05 -19.87 6.02
C LEU A 370 -11.21 -18.96 5.56
N HIS A 371 -11.67 -18.03 6.39
CA HIS A 371 -12.59 -16.98 5.92
C HIS A 371 -11.96 -16.02 4.91
N GLY A 372 -10.63 -16.02 4.75
CA GLY A 372 -9.89 -15.31 3.70
C GLY A 372 -9.97 -15.95 2.31
N VAL A 373 -10.71 -17.06 2.14
CA VAL A 373 -10.90 -17.70 0.82
C VAL A 373 -11.51 -16.72 -0.18
N ARG A 374 -10.87 -16.65 -1.36
CA ARG A 374 -11.19 -15.74 -2.46
C ARG A 374 -11.84 -16.51 -3.60
N LEU A 375 -13.04 -16.12 -4.03
CA LEU A 375 -13.67 -16.67 -5.23
C LEU A 375 -13.17 -15.88 -6.45
N VAL A 376 -12.27 -16.49 -7.23
CA VAL A 376 -11.60 -15.83 -8.36
C VAL A 376 -12.44 -15.90 -9.62
N SER A 377 -13.14 -17.01 -9.85
CA SER A 377 -14.09 -17.14 -10.95
C SER A 377 -15.33 -17.87 -10.48
N VAL A 378 -16.50 -17.34 -10.82
CA VAL A 378 -17.78 -18.00 -10.63
C VAL A 378 -18.44 -18.12 -12.00
N THR A 379 -18.60 -19.35 -12.46
CA THR A 379 -19.38 -19.68 -13.66
C THR A 379 -20.73 -20.18 -13.19
N ARG A 380 -21.74 -19.32 -13.34
CA ARG A 380 -23.12 -19.72 -13.06
C ARG A 380 -23.59 -20.66 -14.15
N GLY A 381 -24.08 -21.82 -13.74
CA GLY A 381 -24.71 -22.76 -14.65
C GLY A 381 -25.95 -22.17 -15.30
N SER A 382 -26.24 -22.57 -16.53
CA SER A 382 -27.49 -22.24 -17.22
C SER A 382 -28.29 -23.54 -17.39
N GLY A 383 -29.54 -23.56 -16.92
CA GLY A 383 -30.35 -24.79 -16.85
C GLY A 383 -29.79 -25.77 -15.81
N ASP A 384 -29.74 -27.06 -16.16
CA ASP A 384 -29.30 -28.16 -15.28
C ASP A 384 -27.77 -28.25 -15.08
N ALA A 385 -27.00 -27.30 -15.64
CA ALA A 385 -25.55 -27.30 -15.47
C ALA A 385 -25.18 -26.83 -14.04
N PRO A 386 -24.29 -27.55 -13.32
CA PRO A 386 -23.90 -27.13 -11.98
C PRO A 386 -23.11 -25.81 -12.02
N SER A 387 -23.32 -24.96 -11.02
CA SER A 387 -22.49 -23.78 -10.84
C SER A 387 -21.08 -24.19 -10.42
N ARG A 388 -20.07 -23.58 -11.04
CA ARG A 388 -18.65 -23.89 -10.80
C ARG A 388 -17.96 -22.64 -10.26
N ALA A 389 -17.19 -22.80 -9.18
CA ALA A 389 -16.33 -21.74 -8.69
C ALA A 389 -14.89 -22.22 -8.53
N ILE A 390 -13.95 -21.32 -8.81
CA ILE A 390 -12.53 -21.50 -8.48
C ILE A 390 -12.23 -20.61 -7.30
N ALA A 391 -11.78 -21.23 -6.22
CA ALA A 391 -11.40 -20.59 -4.99
C ALA A 391 -9.88 -20.61 -4.82
N GLU A 392 -9.35 -19.52 -4.28
CA GLU A 392 -7.92 -19.35 -3.98
C GLU A 392 -7.71 -18.98 -2.51
N LEU A 393 -6.63 -19.50 -1.93
CA LEU A 393 -6.21 -19.24 -0.57
C LEU A 393 -4.68 -19.07 -0.50
N PRO A 394 -4.17 -17.84 -0.38
CA PRO A 394 -2.74 -17.59 -0.20
C PRO A 394 -2.23 -18.18 1.12
N LEU A 395 -1.18 -19.02 1.08
CA LEU A 395 -0.77 -19.80 2.25
C LEU A 395 0.25 -19.10 3.16
N ARG A 396 0.71 -17.89 2.82
CA ARG A 396 1.72 -17.16 3.61
C ARG A 396 1.24 -16.89 5.03
N ARG A 397 -0.02 -16.49 5.17
CA ARG A 397 -0.63 -16.21 6.48
C ARG A 397 -0.83 -17.48 7.30
N LEU A 398 -1.21 -18.60 6.67
CA LEU A 398 -1.33 -19.88 7.36
C LEU A 398 -0.02 -20.26 8.06
N TRP A 399 1.12 -20.06 7.37
CA TRP A 399 2.43 -20.31 7.98
C TRP A 399 2.69 -19.41 9.20
N GLN A 400 2.36 -18.12 9.13
CA GLN A 400 2.48 -17.21 10.27
C GLN A 400 1.59 -17.62 11.46
N VAL A 401 0.41 -18.20 11.17
CA VAL A 401 -0.47 -18.76 12.21
C VAL A 401 0.15 -20.02 12.83
N VAL A 402 0.53 -20.99 11.98
CA VAL A 402 1.07 -22.30 12.35
C VAL A 402 2.38 -22.19 13.12
N ARG A 403 3.30 -21.31 12.70
CA ARG A 403 4.61 -21.16 13.33
C ARG A 403 4.55 -20.77 14.81
N ARG A 404 3.47 -20.12 15.26
CA ARG A 404 3.30 -19.74 16.67
C ARG A 404 3.17 -20.95 17.61
N GLY A 405 2.76 -22.10 17.07
CA GLY A 405 2.73 -23.37 17.81
C GLY A 405 4.04 -24.16 17.75
N ILE A 406 5.00 -23.72 16.94
CA ILE A 406 6.31 -24.37 16.79
C ILE A 406 7.26 -23.71 17.79
N PRO A 407 7.97 -24.48 18.63
CA PRO A 407 8.98 -23.93 19.52
C PRO A 407 10.07 -23.22 18.70
N THR A 408 10.31 -21.94 19.00
CA THR A 408 11.45 -21.22 18.44
C THR A 408 12.72 -21.76 19.09
N ILE A 409 13.63 -22.29 18.29
CA ILE A 409 14.97 -22.65 18.73
C ILE A 409 15.86 -21.45 18.41
N GLU A 410 16.48 -20.87 19.44
CA GLU A 410 17.52 -19.87 19.23
C GLU A 410 18.71 -20.58 18.60
N ALA A 411 18.92 -20.32 17.31
CA ALA A 411 20.12 -20.76 16.62
C ALA A 411 21.19 -19.69 16.84
N ASP A 412 22.34 -20.10 17.37
CA ASP A 412 23.52 -19.23 17.33
C ASP A 412 23.77 -18.86 15.86
N PRO A 413 24.04 -17.57 15.54
CA PRO A 413 24.38 -17.19 14.20
C PRO A 413 25.53 -18.10 13.75
N PRO A 414 25.47 -18.67 12.53
CA PRO A 414 26.55 -19.54 12.05
C PRO A 414 27.84 -18.76 12.28
N GLU A 415 28.78 -19.35 13.04
CA GLU A 415 30.06 -18.70 13.40
C GLU A 415 30.54 -17.99 12.15
N SER A 416 30.47 -16.65 12.16
CA SER A 416 30.77 -15.86 10.98
C SER A 416 32.12 -16.36 10.52
N PRO A 417 32.24 -16.99 9.33
CA PRO A 417 33.37 -17.83 8.97
C PRO A 417 34.59 -17.00 9.25
N SER A 418 35.30 -17.31 10.36
CA SER A 418 36.17 -16.39 11.09
C SER A 418 36.88 -15.57 10.06
N ALA A 419 36.47 -14.28 9.92
CA ALA A 419 36.78 -13.46 8.76
C ALA A 419 38.25 -13.69 8.50
N THR A 420 38.55 -14.57 7.52
CA THR A 420 39.89 -15.09 7.37
C THR A 420 40.59 -13.87 6.87
N ARG A 421 41.26 -13.21 7.81
CA ARG A 421 41.81 -11.87 7.68
C ARG A 421 42.38 -11.84 6.28
N PRO A 422 41.74 -11.14 5.32
CA PRO A 422 42.02 -11.34 3.91
C PRO A 422 43.51 -11.30 3.79
N ALA A 423 44.10 -12.43 3.36
CA ALA A 423 45.54 -12.62 3.35
C ALA A 423 46.11 -11.33 2.80
N LEU A 424 46.86 -10.60 3.62
CA LEU A 424 47.38 -9.29 3.25
C LEU A 424 47.95 -9.49 1.84
N PRO A 425 47.46 -8.76 0.82
CA PRO A 425 47.99 -8.95 -0.51
C PRO A 425 49.51 -8.84 -0.37
N PRO A 426 50.29 -9.78 -0.94
CA PRO A 426 51.74 -9.76 -0.81
C PRO A 426 52.17 -8.33 -1.12
N ARG A 427 52.92 -7.71 -0.21
CA ARG A 427 53.43 -6.34 -0.39
C ARG A 427 54.03 -6.29 -1.78
N LEU A 428 53.32 -5.67 -2.71
CA LEU A 428 53.90 -5.27 -3.98
C LEU A 428 54.98 -4.29 -3.56
N ASP A 429 56.23 -4.73 -3.67
CA ASP A 429 57.39 -3.86 -3.61
C ASP A 429 57.10 -2.71 -4.54
N ARG A 430 56.77 -1.56 -3.94
CA ARG A 430 56.64 -0.29 -4.64
C ARG A 430 58.02 0.01 -5.17
N ARG A 431 58.31 -0.43 -6.40
CA ARG A 431 59.33 0.23 -7.20
C ARG A 431 58.95 1.71 -7.27
N PRO A 432 59.87 2.64 -6.94
CA PRO A 432 59.63 4.05 -7.09
C PRO A 432 59.49 4.34 -8.58
N THR A 433 58.26 4.57 -9.04
CA THR A 433 58.04 5.25 -10.31
C THR A 433 58.21 6.74 -10.05
N ASP A 434 59.37 7.25 -10.42
CA ASP A 434 59.62 8.66 -10.67
C ASP A 434 58.66 9.13 -11.78
N THR A 435 57.52 9.68 -11.39
CA THR A 435 56.73 10.51 -12.30
C THR A 435 56.46 11.82 -11.60
N GLN A 436 57.34 12.79 -11.86
CA GLN A 436 57.15 14.19 -11.50
C GLN A 436 55.81 14.70 -12.05
N PRO A 437 55.00 15.40 -11.23
CA PRO A 437 53.86 16.16 -11.75
C PRO A 437 54.37 17.42 -12.44
N THR A 438 54.17 17.49 -13.76
CA THR A 438 54.31 18.72 -14.54
C THR A 438 53.25 19.72 -14.08
N ARG A 439 53.73 20.83 -13.52
CA ARG A 439 52.99 22.03 -13.13
C ARG A 439 52.26 22.60 -14.35
N PRO A 440 50.93 22.83 -14.32
CA PRO A 440 50.26 23.62 -15.34
C PRO A 440 50.65 25.09 -15.18
N THR A 441 51.29 25.63 -16.21
CA THR A 441 51.64 27.04 -16.37
C THR A 441 50.37 27.87 -16.52
N ALA A 442 50.23 28.90 -15.71
CA ALA A 442 49.19 29.90 -15.81
C ALA A 442 49.34 30.71 -17.11
N ALA A 443 48.29 30.72 -17.93
CA ALA A 443 48.17 31.64 -19.05
C ALA A 443 47.30 32.84 -18.63
N ASN A 444 47.99 33.95 -18.36
CA ASN A 444 47.45 35.31 -18.50
C ASN A 444 47.18 35.58 -19.98
N SER A 445 46.07 36.25 -20.33
CA SER A 445 45.95 37.23 -21.43
C SER A 445 44.58 37.93 -21.33
N GLU A 446 44.58 39.24 -21.05
CA GLU A 446 44.10 40.34 -21.93
C GLU A 446 42.57 40.46 -22.00
N THR A 447 41.89 41.46 -21.42
CA THR A 447 41.99 42.94 -21.52
C THR A 447 41.91 43.52 -22.94
N ARG A 448 40.73 44.11 -23.23
CA ARG A 448 40.39 45.28 -24.09
C ARG A 448 39.45 44.98 -25.27
N PRO A 449 38.79 46.02 -25.83
CA PRO A 449 38.36 47.30 -25.27
C PRO A 449 36.84 47.45 -25.16
#